data_AF-A0A970ZPI9-F1
#
_entry.id   AF-A0A970ZPI9-F1
#
_cell.length_a   1.000
_cell.length_b   1.000
_cell.length_c   1.000
_cell.angle_alpha   90.00
_cell.angle_beta   90.00
_cell.angle_gamma   90.00
#
_symmetry.space_group_name_H-M   'P 1'
#
loop_
_entity.id
_entity.type
_entity.pdbx_description
1 polymer ?
#
loop_
_entity_poly.entity_id
_entity_poly.type
_entity_poly.pdbx_seq_one_letter_code
_entity_poly.pdbx_strand_id
1 'polypeptide(L)'
;MSEHPDSASRRKALAMMSTGGVLLAASGSTAVARQNTPIASSPVKRFATVEELKAAADLREGEFAETTGWFTPGDGGGAIYRIEIRSSEAAPNNGDLLALGNDLVALLHESEAVNYTMFGAVGDGEADDGVPIQLAHAYASRKNIPVVHLSGEF
;
A
#
# COMPACT_ATOMS: atom_id res chain seq x y z
N MET A 1 -18.62 -30.81 -59.71
CA MET A 1 -18.09 -30.46 -61.04
C MET A 1 -19.04 -29.49 -61.74
N SER A 2 -18.77 -28.18 -61.89
CA SER A 2 -17.62 -27.40 -61.40
C SER A 2 -17.92 -25.90 -61.25
N GLU A 3 -17.38 -25.13 -60.28
CA GLU A 3 -16.80 -25.47 -58.95
C GLU A 3 -16.70 -24.15 -58.10
N HIS A 4 -15.78 -24.06 -57.13
CA HIS A 4 -15.46 -22.86 -56.30
C HIS A 4 -13.92 -22.60 -56.29
N PRO A 5 -13.39 -21.46 -55.79
CA PRO A 5 -14.03 -20.30 -55.14
C PRO A 5 -14.03 -19.06 -56.10
N ASP A 6 -13.59 -17.81 -55.88
CA ASP A 6 -12.93 -17.07 -54.78
C ASP A 6 -13.22 -15.54 -54.88
N SER A 7 -12.34 -14.68 -54.36
CA SER A 7 -12.60 -13.32 -53.91
C SER A 7 -11.67 -12.27 -54.53
N ALA A 8 -12.22 -11.10 -54.91
CA ALA A 8 -11.48 -9.84 -55.02
C ALA A 8 -12.41 -8.62 -55.15
N SER A 9 -11.83 -7.43 -54.93
CA SER A 9 -12.27 -6.16 -55.51
C SER A 9 -13.67 -5.61 -55.20
N ARG A 10 -14.03 -5.51 -53.91
CA ARG A 10 -14.93 -4.42 -53.43
C ARG A 10 -14.20 -3.07 -53.42
N ARG A 11 -13.57 -2.68 -54.54
CA ARG A 11 -12.81 -1.43 -54.73
C ARG A 11 -13.35 -0.61 -55.90
N LYS A 12 -14.59 -0.12 -55.78
CA LYS A 12 -15.07 1.01 -56.59
C LYS A 12 -15.00 2.29 -55.77
N ALA A 13 -13.81 2.90 -55.77
CA ALA A 13 -13.62 4.23 -55.17
C ALA A 13 -14.36 5.27 -56.02
N LEU A 14 -15.35 5.95 -55.44
CA LEU A 14 -16.12 6.97 -56.13
C LEU A 14 -15.55 8.36 -55.80
N ALA A 15 -14.55 8.79 -56.58
CA ALA A 15 -14.03 10.15 -56.51
C ALA A 15 -14.94 11.09 -57.33
N MET A 16 -15.69 11.95 -56.64
CA MET A 16 -16.53 12.99 -57.25
C MET A 16 -16.15 14.35 -56.63
N MET A 17 -15.10 14.96 -57.18
CA MET A 17 -14.69 16.32 -56.79
C MET A 17 -15.68 17.32 -57.40
N SER A 18 -16.37 18.08 -56.57
CA SER A 18 -17.17 19.25 -56.97
C SER A 18 -16.76 20.46 -56.14
N THR A 19 -16.82 21.63 -56.76
CA THR A 19 -16.05 22.80 -56.34
C THR A 19 -16.72 23.56 -55.19
N GLY A 20 -15.99 23.78 -54.08
CA GLY A 20 -16.40 24.74 -53.04
C GLY A 20 -17.17 24.13 -51.88
N GLY A 21 -16.51 23.32 -51.05
CA GLY A 21 -17.04 22.88 -49.76
C GLY A 21 -15.93 22.37 -48.85
N VAL A 22 -15.58 23.15 -47.81
CA VAL A 22 -14.62 22.69 -46.80
C VAL A 22 -15.33 21.68 -45.90
N LEU A 23 -15.07 20.39 -46.14
CA LEU A 23 -15.38 19.36 -45.15
C LEU A 23 -14.47 19.58 -43.95
N LEU A 24 -15.01 20.21 -42.90
CA LEU A 24 -14.44 20.10 -41.56
C LEU A 24 -14.48 18.62 -41.18
N ALA A 25 -13.36 17.94 -41.41
CA ALA A 25 -13.08 16.66 -40.77
C ALA A 25 -12.99 16.94 -39.27
N ALA A 26 -14.13 16.84 -38.59
CA ALA A 26 -14.19 16.85 -37.14
C ALA A 26 -13.46 15.60 -36.65
N SER A 27 -12.15 15.74 -36.43
CA SER A 27 -11.33 14.81 -35.68
C SER A 27 -11.90 14.79 -34.26
N GLY A 28 -12.93 13.96 -34.09
CA GLY A 28 -13.55 13.67 -32.81
C GLY A 28 -12.52 12.98 -31.95
N SER A 29 -11.69 13.76 -31.26
CA SER A 29 -10.92 13.33 -30.12
C SER A 29 -11.93 12.79 -29.11
N THR A 30 -12.20 11.50 -29.18
CA THR A 30 -12.83 10.74 -28.12
C THR A 30 -11.89 10.81 -26.93
N ALA A 31 -12.01 11.90 -26.17
CA ALA A 31 -11.42 12.02 -24.85
C ALA A 31 -11.99 10.86 -24.06
N VAL A 32 -11.22 9.77 -23.98
CA VAL A 32 -11.53 8.63 -23.13
C VAL A 32 -11.45 9.18 -21.73
N ALA A 33 -12.61 9.61 -21.22
CA ALA A 33 -12.78 9.96 -19.83
C ALA A 33 -12.36 8.71 -19.04
N ARG A 34 -11.14 8.75 -18.50
CA ARG A 34 -10.73 7.78 -17.49
C ARG A 34 -11.80 7.86 -16.42
N GLN A 35 -12.61 6.82 -16.33
CA GLN A 35 -13.45 6.65 -15.17
C GLN A 35 -12.47 6.46 -14.02
N ASN A 36 -12.31 7.51 -13.21
CA ASN A 36 -11.79 7.39 -11.86
C ASN A 36 -12.85 6.60 -11.08
N THR A 37 -12.93 5.30 -11.35
CA THR A 37 -13.58 4.34 -10.48
C THR A 37 -12.97 4.56 -9.11
N PRO A 38 -13.75 4.96 -8.10
CA PRO A 38 -13.21 5.14 -6.75
C PRO A 38 -12.59 3.81 -6.33
N ILE A 39 -11.29 3.81 -6.04
CA ILE A 39 -10.63 2.64 -5.47
C ILE A 39 -11.38 2.36 -4.16
N ALA A 40 -11.86 1.13 -3.99
CA ALA A 40 -12.68 0.77 -2.84
C ALA A 40 -11.86 0.97 -1.54
N SER A 41 -12.17 2.04 -0.80
CA SER A 41 -11.53 2.32 0.48
C SER A 41 -12.08 1.35 1.52
N SER A 42 -11.32 0.30 1.83
CA SER A 42 -11.51 -0.43 3.08
C SER A 42 -11.29 0.53 4.26
N PRO A 43 -12.09 0.46 5.34
CA PRO A 43 -11.84 1.23 6.54
C PRO A 43 -10.58 0.72 7.24
N VAL A 44 -9.75 1.64 7.73
CA VAL A 44 -8.61 1.32 8.60
C VAL A 44 -9.11 1.30 10.05
N LYS A 45 -8.80 0.24 10.80
CA LYS A 45 -9.15 0.13 12.23
C LYS A 45 -8.10 0.84 13.07
N ARG A 46 -8.50 1.86 13.85
CA ARG A 46 -7.57 2.69 14.63
C ARG A 46 -7.59 2.32 16.11
N PHE A 47 -6.40 2.18 16.67
CA PHE A 47 -6.12 1.84 18.07
C PHE A 47 -5.25 2.92 18.71
N ALA A 48 -5.34 3.08 20.02
CA ALA A 48 -4.55 4.07 20.74
C ALA A 48 -3.06 3.67 20.79
N THR A 49 -2.79 2.38 21.02
CA THR A 49 -1.47 1.79 21.26
C THR A 49 -1.29 0.44 20.55
N VAL A 50 -0.07 -0.10 20.55
CA VAL A 50 0.21 -1.47 20.06
C VAL A 50 -0.38 -2.55 20.98
N GLU A 51 -0.58 -2.28 22.26
CA GLU A 51 -1.24 -3.23 23.18
C GLU A 51 -2.73 -3.37 22.86
N GLU A 52 -3.44 -2.27 22.58
CA GLU A 52 -4.84 -2.32 22.13
C GLU A 52 -5.01 -3.06 20.81
N LEU A 53 -4.10 -2.85 19.85
CA LEU A 53 -4.07 -3.59 18.58
C LEU A 53 -3.90 -5.11 18.82
N LYS A 54 -3.02 -5.50 19.74
CA LYS A 54 -2.80 -6.91 20.11
C LYS A 54 -3.99 -7.54 20.84
N ALA A 55 -4.80 -6.74 21.55
CA ALA A 55 -6.01 -7.19 22.24
C ALA A 55 -7.26 -7.27 21.33
N ALA A 56 -7.20 -6.77 20.10
CA ALA A 56 -8.36 -6.70 19.19
C ALA A 56 -8.79 -8.09 18.68
N ALA A 57 -10.06 -8.44 18.91
CA ALA A 57 -10.61 -9.76 18.60
C ALA A 57 -11.34 -9.87 17.24
N ASP A 58 -11.63 -8.74 16.59
CA ASP A 58 -12.44 -8.66 15.36
C ASP A 58 -11.62 -8.49 14.06
N LEU A 59 -10.29 -8.47 14.18
CA LEU A 59 -9.34 -8.33 13.07
C LEU A 59 -9.42 -9.50 12.08
N ARG A 60 -9.14 -9.22 10.80
CA ARG A 60 -9.18 -10.20 9.70
C ARG A 60 -8.03 -9.98 8.72
N GLU A 61 -7.61 -11.07 8.07
CA GLU A 61 -6.65 -11.01 6.96
C GLU A 61 -7.08 -9.99 5.89
N GLY A 62 -6.12 -9.19 5.41
CA GLY A 62 -6.33 -8.15 4.39
C GLY A 62 -6.92 -6.85 4.91
N GLU A 63 -7.31 -6.76 6.19
CA GLU A 63 -7.61 -5.48 6.83
C GLU A 63 -6.33 -4.67 7.06
N PHE A 64 -6.50 -3.35 7.24
CA PHE A 64 -5.46 -2.46 7.72
C PHE A 64 -5.81 -1.95 9.11
N ALA A 65 -4.79 -1.86 9.96
CA ALA A 65 -4.87 -1.26 11.28
C ALA A 65 -3.88 -0.09 11.41
N GLU A 66 -4.17 0.84 12.30
CA GLU A 66 -3.35 2.03 12.57
C GLU A 66 -3.26 2.23 14.09
N THR A 67 -2.05 2.44 14.61
CA THR A 67 -1.84 2.85 16.00
C THR A 67 -1.51 4.33 16.06
N THR A 68 -2.04 5.06 17.06
CA THR A 68 -1.67 6.47 17.29
C THR A 68 -0.37 6.65 18.08
N GLY A 69 0.21 5.55 18.57
CA GLY A 69 1.46 5.48 19.31
C GLY A 69 1.84 4.01 19.55
N TRP A 70 3.02 3.76 20.12
CA TRP A 70 3.44 2.42 20.50
C TRP A 70 2.97 2.06 21.91
N PHE A 71 3.42 2.84 22.91
CA PHE A 71 3.07 2.72 24.32
C PHE A 71 1.93 3.68 24.71
N THR A 72 1.91 4.90 24.15
CA THR A 72 0.90 5.93 24.45
C THR A 72 0.55 6.77 23.22
N PRO A 73 -0.71 7.24 23.07
CA PRO A 73 -1.12 8.04 21.92
C PRO A 73 -0.27 9.31 21.74
N GLY A 74 0.39 9.44 20.59
CA GLY A 74 1.24 10.59 20.27
C GLY A 74 2.71 10.45 20.65
N ASP A 75 3.17 9.29 21.14
CA ASP A 75 4.60 9.03 21.44
C ASP A 75 5.53 8.95 20.21
N GLY A 76 4.99 9.14 19.00
CA GLY A 76 5.75 9.04 17.74
C GLY A 76 5.92 7.62 17.20
N GLY A 77 5.57 6.59 17.98
CA GLY A 77 5.60 5.18 17.58
C GLY A 77 4.32 4.69 16.87
N GLY A 78 3.44 5.61 16.48
CA GLY A 78 2.23 5.30 15.70
C GLY A 78 2.58 4.85 14.29
N ALA A 79 1.91 3.81 13.80
CA ALA A 79 2.20 3.19 12.51
C ALA A 79 0.99 2.53 11.86
N ILE A 80 1.05 2.32 10.54
CA ILE A 80 0.06 1.52 9.79
C ILE A 80 0.56 0.09 9.63
N TYR A 81 -0.32 -0.88 9.89
CA TYR A 81 -0.07 -2.31 9.75
C TYR A 81 -1.08 -2.93 8.78
N ARG A 82 -0.64 -3.93 8.01
CA ARG A 82 -1.52 -4.86 7.29
C ARG A 82 -1.71 -6.12 8.11
N ILE A 83 -2.94 -6.61 8.22
CA ILE A 83 -3.26 -7.84 8.93
C ILE A 83 -3.10 -9.04 7.99
N GLU A 84 -2.31 -10.03 8.39
CA GLU A 84 -2.02 -11.24 7.61
C GLU A 84 -2.15 -12.51 8.48
N ILE A 85 -2.33 -13.67 7.84
CA ILE A 85 -2.21 -14.96 8.53
C ILE A 85 -0.74 -15.22 8.85
N ARG A 86 -0.46 -15.78 10.04
CA ARG A 86 0.90 -16.10 10.50
C ARG A 86 1.55 -17.17 9.63
N SER A 87 2.53 -16.77 8.81
CA SER A 87 3.43 -17.70 8.12
C SER A 87 4.38 -18.40 9.11
N SER A 88 4.79 -19.63 8.80
CA SER A 88 5.86 -20.33 9.52
C SER A 88 7.27 -19.84 9.15
N GLU A 89 7.40 -19.01 8.11
CA GLU A 89 8.70 -18.51 7.60
C GLU A 89 9.25 -17.32 8.39
N ALA A 90 8.37 -16.55 9.06
CA ALA A 90 8.72 -15.35 9.80
C ALA A 90 8.10 -15.36 11.20
N ALA A 91 8.93 -15.54 12.22
CA ALA A 91 8.51 -15.43 13.61
C ALA A 91 8.21 -13.96 13.96
N PRO A 92 7.09 -13.65 14.66
CA PRO A 92 6.84 -12.30 15.17
C PRO A 92 7.98 -11.81 16.06
N ASN A 93 8.46 -10.60 15.80
CA ASN A 93 9.65 -10.03 16.42
C ASN A 93 9.35 -8.89 17.41
N ASN A 94 8.08 -8.52 17.58
CA ASN A 94 7.63 -7.34 18.34
C ASN A 94 8.24 -6.01 17.84
N GLY A 95 8.59 -5.94 16.55
CA GLY A 95 8.92 -4.72 15.82
C GLY A 95 8.03 -4.62 14.58
N ASP A 96 8.59 -4.87 13.39
CA ASP A 96 7.83 -4.84 12.13
C ASP A 96 6.83 -6.00 11.95
N LEU A 97 6.91 -7.06 12.78
CA LEU A 97 5.96 -8.16 12.77
C LEU A 97 5.42 -8.44 14.19
N LEU A 98 4.18 -7.99 14.43
CA LEU A 98 3.48 -8.12 15.71
C LEU A 98 2.63 -9.39 15.74
N ALA A 99 2.72 -10.17 16.82
CA ALA A 99 1.82 -11.30 17.05
C ALA A 99 0.44 -10.82 17.51
N LEU A 100 -0.62 -11.35 16.89
CA LEU A 100 -2.01 -11.12 17.26
C LEU A 100 -2.69 -12.43 17.72
N GLY A 101 -3.94 -12.33 18.16
CA GLY A 101 -4.82 -13.49 18.35
C GLY A 101 -5.20 -14.18 17.03
N ASN A 102 -5.94 -15.28 17.12
CA ASN A 102 -6.54 -16.01 15.98
C ASN A 102 -5.54 -16.41 14.87
N ASP A 103 -4.29 -16.70 15.23
CA ASP A 103 -3.16 -16.97 14.31
C ASP A 103 -2.91 -15.89 13.25
N LEU A 104 -3.27 -14.64 13.56
CA LEU A 104 -2.94 -13.46 12.77
C LEU A 104 -1.61 -12.82 13.20
N VAL A 105 -1.11 -11.95 12.35
CA VAL A 105 0.00 -11.02 12.59
C VAL A 105 -0.33 -9.64 12.01
N ALA A 106 0.23 -8.58 12.60
CA ALA A 106 0.23 -7.24 12.05
C ALA A 106 1.63 -6.94 11.48
N LEU A 107 1.73 -6.76 10.17
CA LEU A 107 2.95 -6.46 9.43
C LEU A 107 3.05 -4.95 9.15
N LEU A 108 4.13 -4.32 9.57
CA LEU A 108 4.39 -2.88 9.39
C LEU A 108 4.37 -2.50 7.88
N HIS A 109 3.59 -1.48 7.56
CA HIS A 109 3.29 -1.06 6.19
C HIS A 109 3.92 0.27 5.80
N GLU A 110 5.06 0.63 6.40
CA GLU A 110 5.76 1.88 6.06
C GLU A 110 6.55 1.82 4.76
N SER A 111 6.61 2.97 4.08
CA SER A 111 7.24 3.11 2.74
C SER A 111 8.02 4.40 2.49
N GLU A 112 7.93 5.42 3.36
CA GLU A 112 8.71 6.67 3.21
C GLU A 112 9.89 6.77 4.17
N ALA A 113 9.66 6.50 5.46
CA ALA A 113 10.68 6.47 6.51
C ALA A 113 10.18 5.62 7.69
N VAL A 114 11.05 5.30 8.64
CA VAL A 114 10.67 4.78 9.97
C VAL A 114 11.47 5.46 11.08
N ASN A 115 10.99 5.38 12.33
CA ASN A 115 11.70 5.87 13.52
C ASN A 115 11.89 4.72 14.54
N TYR A 116 12.64 4.92 15.62
CA TYR A 116 12.86 3.87 16.65
C TYR A 116 11.62 3.57 17.49
N THR A 117 10.78 4.56 17.79
CA THR A 117 9.54 4.41 18.58
C THR A 117 8.50 3.51 17.88
N MET A 118 8.50 3.44 16.54
CA MET A 118 7.72 2.48 15.73
C MET A 118 8.14 1.01 15.90
N PHE A 119 9.19 0.75 16.69
CA PHE A 119 9.68 -0.58 17.06
C PHE A 119 9.74 -0.77 18.59
N GLY A 120 9.13 0.15 19.35
CA GLY A 120 9.08 0.08 20.81
C GLY A 120 10.29 0.62 21.55
N ALA A 121 11.08 1.50 20.93
CA ALA A 121 12.05 2.31 21.66
C ALA A 121 11.35 3.33 22.59
N VAL A 122 11.97 3.68 23.72
CA VAL A 122 11.45 4.63 24.71
C VAL A 122 12.10 6.01 24.58
N GLY A 123 13.41 6.08 24.33
CA GLY A 123 14.16 7.33 24.12
C GLY A 123 14.47 8.14 25.38
N ASP A 124 14.41 7.52 26.55
CA ASP A 124 14.59 8.17 27.87
C ASP A 124 16.03 8.11 28.42
N GLY A 125 16.91 7.33 27.78
CA GLY A 125 18.29 7.10 28.24
C GLY A 125 18.44 6.13 29.42
N GLU A 126 17.35 5.52 29.91
CA GLU A 126 17.36 4.46 30.93
C GLU A 126 16.96 3.08 30.36
N ALA A 127 16.13 3.04 29.31
CA ALA A 127 15.72 1.82 28.61
C ALA A 127 16.80 1.24 27.66
N ASP A 128 16.83 -0.09 27.50
CA ASP A 128 17.65 -0.76 26.49
C ASP A 128 16.93 -0.78 25.13
N ASP A 129 17.02 0.34 24.41
CA ASP A 129 16.45 0.51 23.09
C ASP A 129 17.25 -0.18 21.97
N GLY A 130 18.33 -0.90 22.30
CA GLY A 130 19.21 -1.56 21.33
C GLY A 130 18.50 -2.56 20.42
N VAL A 131 17.48 -3.26 20.93
CA VAL A 131 16.65 -4.20 20.14
C VAL A 131 15.70 -3.44 19.19
N PRO A 132 14.85 -2.49 19.64
CA PRO A 132 14.11 -1.60 18.75
C PRO A 132 14.96 -0.93 17.65
N ILE A 133 16.13 -0.38 18.00
CA ILE A 133 17.06 0.27 17.06
C ILE A 133 17.55 -0.73 16.00
N GLN A 134 17.94 -1.95 16.42
CA GLN A 134 18.37 -3.00 15.50
C GLN A 134 17.24 -3.42 14.54
N LEU A 135 16.01 -3.57 15.04
CA LEU A 135 14.84 -3.92 14.23
C LEU A 135 14.49 -2.82 13.23
N ALA A 136 14.54 -1.55 13.65
CA ALA A 136 14.32 -0.39 12.79
C ALA A 136 15.33 -0.33 11.64
N HIS A 137 16.63 -0.45 11.92
CA HIS A 137 17.66 -0.48 10.89
C HIS A 137 17.53 -1.71 9.98
N ALA A 138 17.13 -2.86 10.50
CA ALA A 138 16.91 -4.06 9.70
C ALA A 138 15.71 -3.91 8.76
N TYR A 139 14.58 -3.33 9.21
CA TYR A 139 13.42 -3.03 8.37
C TYR A 139 13.75 -1.99 7.30
N ALA A 140 14.36 -0.87 7.70
CA ALA A 140 14.79 0.20 6.81
C ALA A 140 15.71 -0.32 5.68
N SER A 141 16.66 -1.18 6.03
CA SER A 141 17.56 -1.85 5.06
C SER A 141 16.82 -2.80 4.12
N ARG A 142 15.83 -3.58 4.61
CA ARG A 142 14.99 -4.45 3.77
C ARG A 142 14.11 -3.67 2.79
N LYS A 143 13.68 -2.46 3.16
CA LYS A 143 12.76 -1.61 2.40
C LYS A 143 13.46 -0.56 1.52
N ASN A 144 14.76 -0.31 1.74
CA ASN A 144 15.51 0.80 1.15
C ASN A 144 14.86 2.17 1.45
N ILE A 145 14.54 2.41 2.73
CA ILE A 145 14.02 3.67 3.26
C ILE A 145 14.94 4.19 4.38
N PRO A 146 14.98 5.50 4.67
CA PRO A 146 15.72 6.03 5.81
C PRO A 146 15.10 5.63 7.16
N VAL A 147 15.95 5.52 8.18
CA VAL A 147 15.54 5.74 9.57
C VAL A 147 15.65 7.24 9.84
N VAL A 148 14.62 7.84 10.44
CA VAL A 148 14.56 9.27 10.78
C VAL A 148 14.15 9.39 12.25
N HIS A 149 15.00 10.02 13.05
CA HIS A 149 14.67 10.43 14.42
C HIS A 149 15.20 11.84 14.66
N LEU A 150 14.43 12.69 15.36
CA LEU A 150 14.70 14.13 15.47
C LEU A 150 15.06 14.61 16.88
N SER A 151 14.72 13.85 17.93
CA SER A 151 14.91 14.25 19.33
C SER A 151 14.71 13.08 20.30
N GLY A 152 15.68 12.83 21.19
CA GLY A 152 15.63 11.78 22.23
C GLY A 152 17.01 11.13 22.40
N GLU A 153 17.22 10.40 23.50
CA GLU A 153 18.49 9.73 23.81
C GLU A 153 18.31 8.21 23.65
N PHE A 154 19.11 7.60 22.77
CA PHE A 154 18.97 6.22 22.25
C PHE A 154 20.35 5.56 22.06
#